data_AF-A0A2N3ASY2-F1
#
_entry.id   AF-A0A2N3ASY2-F1
#
_cell.length_a   1.000
_cell.length_b   1.000
_cell.length_c   1.000
_cell.angle_alpha   90.00
_cell.angle_beta   90.00
_cell.angle_gamma   90.00
#
_symmetry.space_group_name_H-M   'P 1'
#
loop_
_entity.id
_entity.type
_entity.pdbx_description
1 polymer ?
#
loop_
_entity_poly.entity_id
_entity_poly.type
_entity_poly.pdbx_seq_one_letter_code
_entity_poly.pdbx_strand_id
1 'polypeptide(L)' 'MGMMDAPARFGVTTARPGLVAADAVARLGLILLSTDLTTEADMARLIPVGDARLHATRVAYDNP' A
#
# COMPACT_ATOMS: atom_id res chain seq x y z
N MET A 1 35.92 5.62 15.31
CA MET A 1 35.26 6.43 16.36
C MET A 1 35.09 7.85 15.81
N GLY A 2 33.96 8.31 15.29
CA GLY A 2 32.64 7.73 15.00
C GLY A 2 32.02 8.55 13.87
N MET A 3 31.42 7.87 12.89
CA MET A 3 30.63 8.49 11.82
C MET A 3 29.27 8.82 12.44
N MET A 4 29.05 10.08 12.80
CA MET A 4 27.75 10.54 13.30
C MET A 4 26.80 10.69 12.10
N ASP A 5 25.82 9.80 12.02
CA ASP A 5 24.71 9.87 11.08
C ASP A 5 24.00 11.23 11.21
N ALA A 6 23.87 11.95 10.09
CA ALA A 6 23.15 13.21 10.08
C ALA A 6 21.66 12.95 10.35
N PRO A 7 20.97 13.75 11.19
CA PRO A 7 19.58 13.48 11.55
C PRO A 7 18.67 13.59 10.33
N ALA A 8 17.84 12.57 10.12
CA ALA A 8 16.79 12.56 9.11
C ALA A 8 15.85 13.74 9.36
N ARG A 9 15.73 14.64 8.38
CA ARG A 9 14.95 15.87 8.47
C ARG A 9 13.53 15.55 7.98
N PHE A 10 12.55 15.68 8.86
CA PHE A 10 11.15 15.53 8.49
C PHE A 10 10.58 16.89 8.08
N GLY A 11 9.86 16.92 6.96
CA GLY A 11 9.18 18.11 6.44
C GLY A 11 7.83 17.75 5.86
N VAL A 12 6.92 18.71 5.81
CA VAL A 12 5.58 18.54 5.23
C VAL A 12 5.56 19.19 3.86
N THR A 13 5.25 18.42 2.82
CA THR A 13 5.04 18.96 1.48
C THR A 13 3.56 19.21 1.24
N THR A 14 3.24 20.37 0.68
CA THR A 14 1.89 20.71 0.21
C THR A 14 1.68 20.34 -1.25
N ALA A 15 2.76 19.96 -1.96
CA ALA A 15 2.67 19.50 -3.33
C ALA A 15 1.98 18.13 -3.36
N ARG A 16 0.95 18.00 -4.20
CA ARG A 16 0.34 16.70 -4.50
C ARG A 16 1.46 15.78 -5.02
N PRO A 17 1.66 14.58 -4.45
CA PRO A 17 2.59 13.61 -5.01
C PRO A 17 2.28 13.40 -6.49
N GLY A 18 3.28 13.55 -7.35
CA GLY A 18 3.15 13.16 -8.75
C GLY A 18 2.98 11.65 -8.83
N LEU A 19 1.98 11.19 -9.59
CA LEU A 19 1.88 9.78 -9.94
C LEU A 19 3.00 9.49 -10.96
N VAL A 20 3.93 8.61 -10.61
CA VAL A 20 4.93 8.12 -11.57
C VAL A 20 4.19 7.23 -12.58
N ALA A 21 4.48 7.41 -13.88
CA ALA A 21 3.94 6.55 -14.92
C ALA A 21 4.20 5.07 -14.58
N ALA A 22 3.18 4.23 -14.82
CA ALA A 22 3.18 2.86 -14.35
C ALA A 22 4.37 2.07 -14.92
N ASP A 23 5.12 1.46 -14.02
CA ASP A 23 5.68 0.12 -14.22
C ASP A 23 4.63 -0.75 -14.96
N ALA A 24 5.04 -1.69 -15.81
CA ALA A 24 4.14 -2.58 -16.55
C ALA A 24 3.13 -3.33 -15.64
N VAL A 25 3.40 -3.34 -14.33
CA VAL A 25 2.55 -3.92 -13.28
C VAL A 25 1.61 -2.88 -12.66
N ALA A 26 0.30 -3.11 -12.78
CA ALA A 26 -0.73 -2.28 -12.12
C ALA A 26 -0.68 -2.43 -10.59
N ARG A 27 -1.00 -1.36 -9.84
CA ARG A 27 -1.05 -1.39 -8.36
C ARG A 27 -2.46 -1.11 -7.89
N LEU A 28 -3.08 -2.07 -7.20
CA LEU A 28 -4.47 -1.99 -6.74
C LEU A 28 -4.49 -1.90 -5.21
N GLY A 29 -5.17 -0.88 -4.69
CA GLY A 29 -5.38 -0.68 -3.26
C GLY A 29 -6.70 -1.31 -2.81
N LEU A 30 -6.65 -2.10 -1.74
CA LEU A 30 -7.82 -2.70 -1.07
C LEU A 30 -8.01 -2.04 0.29
N ILE A 31 -9.21 -1.55 0.57
CA ILE A 31 -9.64 -1.14 1.91
C ILE A 31 -10.56 -2.22 2.42
N LEU A 32 -10.06 -3.02 3.37
CA LEU A 32 -10.74 -4.21 3.87
C LEU A 32 -11.19 -3.98 5.31
N LEU A 33 -12.26 -4.65 5.72
CA LEU A 33 -12.60 -4.73 7.14
C LEU A 33 -11.54 -5.58 7.86
N SER A 34 -11.27 -5.29 9.13
CA SER A 34 -10.35 -6.09 9.95
C SER A 34 -10.79 -7.55 10.10
N THR A 35 -12.08 -7.81 9.92
CA THR A 35 -12.72 -9.12 9.93
C THR A 35 -12.80 -9.77 8.55
N ASP A 36 -12.38 -9.09 7.48
CA ASP A 36 -12.26 -9.70 6.16
C ASP A 36 -10.93 -10.47 6.07
N LEU A 37 -11.05 -11.79 6.02
CA LEU A 37 -9.93 -12.73 6.06
C LEU A 37 -9.65 -13.39 4.70
N THR A 38 -10.49 -13.17 3.67
CA THR A 38 -10.42 -13.95 2.43
C THR A 38 -10.26 -13.08 1.19
N THR A 39 -10.84 -11.88 1.15
CA THR A 39 -10.88 -11.04 -0.06
C THR A 39 -9.50 -10.77 -0.65
N GLU A 40 -8.49 -10.53 0.20
CA GLU A 40 -7.11 -10.29 -0.27
C GLU A 40 -6.55 -11.49 -1.05
N ALA A 41 -6.73 -12.71 -0.51
CA ALA A 41 -6.25 -13.94 -1.13
C ALA A 41 -7.05 -14.31 -2.38
N ASP A 42 -8.36 -14.09 -2.36
CA ASP A 42 -9.23 -14.37 -3.50
C ASP A 42 -8.91 -13.45 -4.67
N MET A 43 -8.73 -12.15 -4.41
CA MET A 43 -8.28 -11.19 -5.42
C MET A 43 -6.91 -11.55 -5.98
N ALA A 44 -5.96 -11.98 -5.13
CA ALA A 44 -4.63 -12.38 -5.58
C ALA A 44 -4.66 -13.59 -6.52
N ARG A 45 -5.64 -14.49 -6.36
CA ARG A 45 -5.82 -15.67 -7.22
C ARG A 45 -6.51 -15.36 -8.55
N LEU A 46 -7.33 -14.30 -8.59
CA LEU A 46 -8.04 -13.89 -9.80
C LEU A 46 -7.17 -13.07 -10.76
N ILE A 47 -6.11 -12.44 -10.25
CA ILE A 47 -5.22 -11.60 -11.04
C ILE A 47 -4.13 -12.46 -11.70
N PRO A 48 -3.92 -12.35 -13.02
CA PRO A 48 -2.80 -13.02 -13.68
C PRO A 48 -1.45 -12.58 -13.11
N VAL A 49 -0.54 -13.54 -12.97
CA VAL A 49 0.79 -13.30 -12.41
C VAL A 49 1.54 -12.31 -13.29
N GLY A 50 1.94 -11.18 -12.70
CA GLY A 50 2.70 -10.13 -13.40
C GLY A 50 1.87 -8.92 -13.81
N ASP A 51 0.54 -9.04 -13.89
CA ASP A 51 -0.31 -7.95 -14.35
C ASP A 51 -0.57 -6.90 -13.27
N ALA A 52 -0.66 -7.33 -12.00
CA ALA A 52 -0.83 -6.40 -10.89
C ALA A 52 -0.16 -6.81 -9.57
N ARG A 53 -0.12 -5.86 -8.64
CA ARG A 53 0.20 -6.01 -7.22
C ARG A 53 -0.94 -5.47 -6.37
N LEU A 54 -1.29 -6.19 -5.32
CA LEU A 54 -2.29 -5.80 -4.34
C LEU A 54 -1.63 -5.16 -3.12
N HIS A 55 -2.24 -4.08 -2.62
CA HIS A 55 -1.87 -3.43 -1.36
C HIS A 55 -3.12 -3.31 -0.49
N ALA A 56 -3.12 -3.91 0.69
CA ALA A 56 -4.27 -3.90 1.58
C ALA A 56 -4.03 -3.00 2.80
N THR A 57 -5.04 -2.19 3.12
CA THR A 57 -5.17 -1.51 4.41
C THR A 57 -6.45 -1.98 5.08
N ARG A 58 -6.39 -2.24 6.39
CA ARG A 58 -7.53 -2.76 7.16
C ARG A 58 -8.11 -1.70 8.08
N VAL A 59 -9.44 -1.62 8.13
CA VAL A 59 -10.21 -0.76 9.04
C VAL A 59 -10.94 -1.61 10.08
N ALA A 60 -10.85 -1.21 11.35
CA ALA A 60 -11.63 -1.82 12.41
C ALA A 60 -13.12 -1.62 12.14
N TYR A 61 -13.91 -2.68 12.25
CA TYR A 61 -15.37 -2.61 12.18
C TYR A 61 -15.90 -3.30 13.43
N ASP A 62 -16.53 -2.51 14.28
CA ASP A 62 -17.28 -2.99 15.43
C ASP A 62 -18.75 -2.94 15.02
N ASN A 63 -19.37 -4.10 14.86
CA ASN A 63 -20.77 -4.17 14.47
C ASN A 63 -21.62 -3.82 15.70
N PRO A 64 -22.31 -2.67 15.74
CA PRO A 64 -23.14 -2.30 16.88
C PRO A 64 -24.30 -3.27 17.11
#